data_AF-A0A9W4P8K1-F1
#
_entry.id   AF-A0A9W4P8K1-F1
#
_cell.length_a   1.000
_cell.length_b   1.000
_cell.length_c   1.000
_cell.angle_alpha   90.00
_cell.angle_beta   90.00
_cell.angle_gamma   90.00
#
_symmetry.space_group_name_H-M   'P 1'
#
loop_
_entity.id
_entity.type
_entity.pdbx_description
1 polymer ?
#
loop_
_entity_poly.entity_id
_entity_poly.type
_entity_poly.pdbx_seq_one_letter_code
_entity_poly.pdbx_strand_id
1 'polypeptide(L)'
;MYLLIPSSEHLAMEYTHPKILKFNIKGGINDLQGYTPVSDLAPLRVTNEVYPVGEEEEVWDSEFTRDAFEQEKVAWEESETRKKFEVTLSKAKDHKINNIVGLACGSLSRPGRSKSAFQHVLLVTAKNWLQTNGLDELSCYMQDPEYTDVDRRIFRDVGFQVVDDPEGFLKVDGQSIVLSIAANVPTKLIIADIARPAIVIWFVVEEMDTLMLDPNSDRVREMMKGYDKREFKPDGTQFRDAAIYIRRTKDEPPFQGKA
;
A
#
# COMPACT_ATOMS: atom_id res chain seq x y z
N MET A 1 -30.64 55.36 1.04
CA MET A 1 -30.04 55.40 -0.31
C MET A 1 -28.65 54.82 -0.19
N TYR A 2 -28.43 53.66 -0.79
CA TYR A 2 -27.22 52.83 -0.65
C TYR A 2 -26.06 53.35 -1.51
N LEU A 3 -24.82 53.13 -1.04
CA LEU A 3 -23.58 53.03 -1.83
C LEU A 3 -22.54 52.32 -0.94
N LEU A 4 -22.45 50.98 -1.03
CA LEU A 4 -21.55 50.16 -1.87
C LEU A 4 -20.15 49.98 -1.25
N ILE A 5 -19.96 48.84 -0.59
CA ILE A 5 -18.67 48.25 -0.21
C ILE A 5 -18.14 47.50 -1.45
N PRO A 6 -16.89 47.73 -1.92
CA PRO A 6 -16.30 46.88 -2.93
C PRO A 6 -15.86 45.54 -2.31
N SER A 7 -16.29 44.48 -3.00
CA SER A 7 -16.11 43.07 -2.75
C SER A 7 -14.64 42.61 -2.69
N SER A 8 -14.41 41.56 -1.92
CA SER A 8 -13.20 40.74 -1.88
C SER A 8 -12.78 40.28 -3.28
N GLU A 9 -11.68 40.85 -3.80
CA GLU A 9 -10.94 40.20 -4.86
C GLU A 9 -10.20 39.00 -4.27
N HIS A 10 -10.67 37.81 -4.65
CA HIS A 10 -9.95 36.56 -4.46
C HIS A 10 -8.63 36.63 -5.24
N LEU A 11 -7.53 36.88 -4.54
CA LEU A 11 -6.19 36.61 -5.05
C LEU A 11 -5.99 35.08 -5.06
N ALA A 12 -6.48 34.43 -6.12
CA ALA A 12 -5.99 33.12 -6.49
C ALA A 12 -4.52 33.30 -6.92
N MET A 13 -3.59 33.02 -6.00
CA MET A 13 -2.18 32.95 -6.37
C MET A 13 -1.95 31.65 -7.12
N GLU A 14 -1.88 31.73 -8.45
CA GLU A 14 -1.34 30.66 -9.29
C GLU A 14 0.15 30.47 -8.95
N TYR A 15 0.48 29.36 -8.31
CA TYR A 15 1.87 28.97 -8.05
C TYR A 15 2.42 28.21 -9.26
N THR A 16 2.86 28.94 -10.28
CA THR A 16 3.55 28.36 -11.44
C THR A 16 5.08 28.35 -11.29
N HIS A 17 5.65 28.81 -10.17
CA HIS A 17 7.10 29.01 -10.06
C HIS A 17 7.77 28.29 -8.86
N PRO A 18 8.52 27.19 -9.10
CA PRO A 18 9.20 26.39 -8.06
C PRO A 18 10.18 27.15 -7.16
N LYS A 19 10.69 28.31 -7.63
CA LYS A 19 11.65 29.14 -6.89
C LYS A 19 11.01 29.85 -5.69
N ILE A 20 9.74 30.23 -5.80
CA ILE A 20 8.99 30.92 -4.73
C ILE A 20 8.66 29.94 -3.60
N LEU A 21 8.32 28.69 -3.95
CA LEU A 21 8.06 27.63 -2.96
C LEU A 21 9.30 27.33 -2.11
N LYS A 22 10.49 27.21 -2.72
CA LYS A 22 11.76 27.01 -2.00
C LYS A 22 12.13 28.17 -1.07
N PHE A 23 11.80 29.41 -1.45
CA PHE A 23 12.06 30.59 -0.62
C PHE A 23 11.17 30.59 0.65
N ASN A 24 9.89 30.28 0.49
CA ASN A 24 8.94 30.25 1.61
C ASN A 24 9.21 29.11 2.60
N ILE A 25 9.65 27.94 2.11
CA ILE A 25 10.03 26.81 2.97
C ILE A 25 11.27 27.14 3.80
N LYS A 26 12.26 27.83 3.21
CA LYS A 26 13.46 28.26 3.95
C LYS A 26 13.17 29.34 5.00
N GLY A 27 12.15 30.16 4.80
CA GLY A 27 11.71 31.17 5.78
C GLY A 27 10.95 30.60 6.96
N GLY A 28 10.11 29.57 6.75
CA GLY A 28 9.23 29.02 7.78
C GLY A 28 9.86 28.03 8.77
N ILE A 29 11.09 27.58 8.55
CA ILE A 29 11.76 26.61 9.44
C ILE A 29 12.41 27.29 10.66
N ASN A 30 12.63 28.61 10.62
CA ASN A 30 13.35 29.32 11.69
C ASN A 30 12.45 29.79 12.85
N ASP A 31 11.12 29.80 12.70
CA ASP A 31 10.18 30.30 13.72
C ASP A 31 9.15 29.22 14.09
N LEU A 32 9.59 28.10 14.66
CA LEU A 32 8.71 27.13 15.31
C LEU A 32 8.41 27.54 16.76
N GLN A 33 7.64 28.62 16.92
CA GLN A 33 6.87 28.90 18.14
C GLN A 33 5.46 29.38 17.76
N GLY A 34 4.51 28.45 17.72
CA GLY A 34 3.08 28.78 17.63
C GLY A 34 2.33 27.91 16.62
N TYR A 35 1.57 26.95 17.12
CA TYR A 35 0.64 26.17 16.31
C TYR A 35 -0.50 27.07 15.78
N THR A 36 -0.72 27.08 14.46
CA THR A 36 -1.90 27.69 13.84
C THR A 36 -3.04 26.65 13.77
N PRO A 37 -4.28 26.97 14.19
CA PRO A 37 -5.41 26.05 14.09
C PRO A 37 -5.73 25.63 12.65
N VAL A 38 -6.03 24.35 12.46
CA VAL A 38 -6.33 23.74 11.14
C VAL A 38 -7.53 24.40 10.44
N SER A 39 -8.44 25.03 11.19
CA SER A 39 -9.59 25.75 10.65
C SER A 39 -9.24 26.95 9.77
N ASP A 40 -8.02 27.49 9.90
CA ASP A 40 -7.58 28.69 9.20
C ASP A 40 -6.82 28.35 7.91
N LEU A 41 -6.68 27.05 7.58
CA LEU A 41 -6.01 26.55 6.39
C LEU A 41 -7.01 25.93 5.42
N ALA A 42 -7.62 26.76 4.57
CA ALA A 42 -8.27 26.31 3.34
C ALA A 42 -8.11 27.37 2.22
N PRO A 43 -7.98 26.96 0.94
CA PRO A 43 -8.31 25.63 0.43
C PRO A 43 -7.09 24.77 0.05
N LEU A 44 -7.20 23.46 0.32
CA LEU A 44 -6.49 22.34 -0.29
C LEU A 44 -5.00 22.57 -0.62
N ARG A 45 -4.12 22.26 0.34
CA ARG A 45 -2.74 21.87 0.01
C ARG A 45 -2.78 20.50 -0.66
N VAL A 46 -2.84 20.47 -1.98
CA VAL A 46 -2.37 19.32 -2.75
C VAL A 46 -0.86 19.28 -2.55
N THR A 47 -0.39 18.44 -1.64
CA THR A 47 1.03 18.05 -1.61
C THR A 47 1.24 17.10 -2.77
N ASN A 48 1.50 17.64 -3.96
CA ASN A 48 2.22 16.87 -4.94
C ASN A 48 3.60 16.62 -4.34
N GLU A 49 3.91 15.37 -3.99
CA GLU A 49 5.30 14.95 -3.98
C GLU A 49 5.79 15.15 -5.41
N VAL A 50 6.48 16.28 -5.63
CA VAL A 50 7.14 16.54 -6.89
C VAL A 50 8.33 15.61 -6.92
N TYR A 51 8.12 14.39 -7.42
CA TYR A 51 9.21 13.54 -7.87
C TYR A 51 10.03 14.38 -8.87
N PRO A 52 11.35 14.52 -8.69
CA PRO A 52 12.17 15.26 -9.62
C PRO A 52 12.04 14.63 -11.01
N VAL A 53 11.26 15.28 -11.87
CA VAL A 53 11.16 14.91 -13.28
C VAL A 53 12.50 15.26 -13.92
N GLY A 54 13.35 14.26 -14.18
CA GLY A 54 14.53 14.42 -15.03
C GLY A 54 15.81 13.71 -14.62
N GLU A 55 15.91 13.12 -13.42
CA GLU A 55 16.97 12.15 -13.14
C GLU A 55 16.36 10.75 -13.34
N GLU A 56 16.88 9.98 -14.30
CA GLU A 56 16.59 8.55 -14.35
C GLU A 56 17.05 7.98 -13.01
N GLU A 57 16.08 7.75 -12.11
CA GLU A 57 16.36 7.12 -10.83
C GLU A 57 17.14 5.83 -11.09
N GLU A 58 18.24 5.66 -10.33
CA GLU A 58 19.13 4.52 -10.43
C GLU A 58 18.34 3.20 -10.34
N VAL A 59 18.61 2.30 -11.29
CA VAL A 59 18.08 0.94 -11.30
C VAL A 59 19.26 -0.01 -11.19
N TRP A 60 19.28 -0.81 -10.13
CA TRP A 60 20.27 -1.86 -9.94
C TRP A 60 20.16 -2.94 -11.03
N ASP A 61 21.29 -3.55 -11.37
CA ASP A 61 21.30 -4.63 -12.34
C ASP A 61 20.58 -5.89 -11.82
N SER A 62 20.25 -6.79 -12.74
CA SER A 62 19.44 -7.97 -12.42
C SER A 62 20.15 -9.00 -11.55
N GLU A 63 21.47 -9.08 -11.59
CA GLU A 63 22.23 -10.04 -10.78
C GLU A 63 22.27 -9.54 -9.34
N PHE A 64 22.68 -8.28 -9.14
CA PHE A 64 22.70 -7.66 -7.81
C PHE A 64 21.32 -7.67 -7.14
N THR A 65 20.28 -7.28 -7.88
CA THR A 65 18.91 -7.22 -7.33
C THR A 65 18.42 -8.62 -6.91
N ARG A 66 18.75 -9.65 -7.70
CA ARG A 66 18.38 -11.04 -7.40
C ARG A 66 19.09 -11.56 -6.16
N ASP A 67 20.39 -11.32 -6.07
CA ASP A 67 21.19 -11.75 -4.91
C ASP A 67 20.70 -11.09 -3.62
N ALA A 68 20.41 -9.78 -3.67
CA ALA A 68 19.82 -9.07 -2.55
C ALA A 68 18.44 -9.64 -2.16
N PHE A 69 17.58 -9.90 -3.14
CA PHE A 69 16.27 -10.49 -2.89
C PHE A 69 16.35 -11.90 -2.29
N GLU A 70 17.28 -12.74 -2.76
CA GLU A 70 17.46 -14.10 -2.21
C GLU A 70 18.03 -14.06 -0.79
N GLN A 71 18.93 -13.14 -0.48
CA GLN A 71 19.43 -12.95 0.89
C GLN A 71 18.29 -12.60 1.87
N GLU A 72 17.42 -11.66 1.49
CA GLU A 72 16.26 -11.28 2.30
C GLU A 72 15.24 -12.41 2.41
N LYS A 73 15.09 -13.22 1.36
CA LYS A 73 14.25 -14.42 1.38
C LYS A 73 14.77 -15.46 2.37
N VAL A 74 16.08 -15.74 2.37
CA VAL A 74 16.70 -16.65 3.35
C VAL A 74 16.50 -16.12 4.78
N ALA A 75 16.77 -14.83 5.01
CA ALA A 75 16.57 -14.21 6.33
C ALA A 75 15.11 -14.31 6.81
N TRP A 76 14.14 -14.11 5.90
CA TRP A 76 12.73 -14.31 6.20
C TRP A 76 12.38 -15.78 6.49
N GLU A 77 12.89 -16.72 5.71
CA GLU A 77 12.60 -18.16 5.87
C GLU A 77 13.03 -18.67 7.26
N GLU A 78 14.10 -18.13 7.83
CA GLU A 78 14.59 -18.44 9.18
C GLU A 78 13.81 -17.74 10.30
N SER A 79 12.99 -16.74 9.98
CA SER A 79 12.29 -15.91 10.98
C SER A 79 11.11 -16.63 11.68
N GLU A 80 10.85 -16.25 12.94
CA GLU A 80 9.63 -16.65 13.65
C GLU A 80 8.40 -15.98 13.05
N THR A 81 8.57 -14.79 12.47
CA THR A 81 7.53 -14.08 11.73
C THR A 81 6.94 -14.92 10.60
N ARG A 82 7.79 -15.60 9.82
CA ARG A 82 7.35 -16.53 8.76
C ARG A 82 6.47 -17.65 9.32
N LYS A 83 6.88 -18.28 10.42
CA LYS A 83 6.10 -19.37 11.06
C LYS A 83 4.75 -18.87 11.57
N LYS A 84 4.72 -17.70 12.22
CA LYS A 84 3.48 -17.04 12.68
C LYS A 84 2.55 -16.71 11.51
N PHE A 85 3.11 -16.32 10.36
CA PHE A 85 2.35 -16.05 9.15
C PHE A 85 1.65 -17.31 8.62
N GLU A 86 2.37 -18.43 8.49
CA GLU A 86 1.81 -19.72 8.06
C GLU A 86 0.72 -20.23 9.02
N VAL A 87 0.94 -20.09 10.34
CA VAL A 87 -0.10 -20.38 11.35
C VAL A 87 -1.33 -19.49 11.15
N THR A 88 -1.14 -18.22 10.79
CA THR A 88 -2.25 -17.31 10.51
C THR A 88 -3.00 -17.70 9.24
N LEU A 89 -2.30 -18.07 8.17
CA LEU A 89 -2.91 -18.58 6.93
C LEU A 89 -3.75 -19.84 7.19
N SER A 90 -3.29 -20.74 8.08
CA SER A 90 -4.05 -21.94 8.44
C SER A 90 -5.43 -21.65 9.05
N LYS A 91 -5.63 -20.47 9.65
CA LYS A 91 -6.93 -20.02 10.18
C LYS A 91 -7.91 -19.63 9.08
N ALA A 92 -7.41 -19.35 7.88
CA ALA A 92 -8.21 -19.05 6.70
C ALA A 92 -8.44 -20.28 5.80
N LYS A 93 -8.06 -21.50 6.23
CA LYS A 93 -8.15 -22.73 5.41
C LYS A 93 -9.53 -23.04 4.80
N ASP A 94 -10.58 -22.50 5.42
CA ASP A 94 -11.95 -22.72 4.96
C ASP A 94 -12.40 -21.68 3.91
N HIS A 95 -11.59 -20.66 3.64
CA HIS A 95 -11.83 -19.72 2.55
C HIS A 95 -11.38 -20.32 1.23
N LYS A 96 -12.19 -20.15 0.19
CA LYS A 96 -11.74 -20.40 -1.17
C LYS A 96 -10.80 -19.26 -1.58
N ILE A 97 -9.55 -19.59 -1.86
CA ILE A 97 -8.55 -18.68 -2.39
C ILE A 97 -8.18 -19.10 -3.81
N ASN A 98 -8.25 -18.17 -4.77
CA ASN A 98 -7.92 -18.42 -6.18
C ASN A 98 -6.80 -17.51 -6.71
N ASN A 99 -6.49 -16.42 -5.98
CA ASN A 99 -5.47 -15.48 -6.39
C ASN A 99 -4.78 -14.76 -5.21
N ILE A 100 -3.59 -14.24 -5.50
CA ILE A 100 -2.81 -13.36 -4.64
C ILE A 100 -2.49 -12.09 -5.43
N VAL A 101 -2.71 -10.92 -4.81
CA VAL A 101 -2.43 -9.62 -5.43
C VAL A 101 -1.58 -8.75 -4.49
N GLY A 102 -0.39 -8.38 -4.93
CA GLY A 102 0.43 -7.35 -4.28
C GLY A 102 0.21 -5.98 -4.94
N LEU A 103 -0.14 -4.96 -4.16
CA LEU A 103 -0.37 -3.59 -4.63
C LEU A 103 0.52 -2.62 -3.85
N ALA A 104 1.25 -1.77 -4.56
CA ALA A 104 2.12 -0.75 -3.96
C ALA A 104 3.18 -1.34 -3.00
N CYS A 105 3.87 -2.40 -3.44
CA CYS A 105 4.89 -3.11 -2.64
C CYS A 105 6.31 -2.51 -2.79
N GLY A 106 6.49 -1.54 -3.69
CA GLY A 106 7.74 -0.87 -4.06
C GLY A 106 8.69 -1.73 -4.90
N SER A 107 9.58 -1.10 -5.66
CA SER A 107 10.55 -1.82 -6.51
C SER A 107 11.63 -2.56 -5.70
N LEU A 108 12.12 -3.71 -6.22
CA LEU A 108 13.30 -4.40 -5.68
C LEU A 108 14.61 -3.80 -6.20
N SER A 109 14.58 -3.29 -7.42
CA SER A 109 15.75 -2.79 -8.15
C SER A 109 16.02 -1.30 -7.95
N ARG A 110 15.17 -0.57 -7.22
CA ARG A 110 15.39 0.85 -6.89
C ARG A 110 15.96 1.04 -5.48
N PRO A 111 16.94 1.95 -5.30
CA PRO A 111 17.49 2.25 -3.98
C PRO A 111 16.46 2.89 -3.05
N GLY A 112 16.69 2.77 -1.74
CA GLY A 112 15.83 3.36 -0.71
C GLY A 112 14.52 2.60 -0.46
N ARG A 113 14.28 1.48 -1.14
CA ARG A 113 13.11 0.61 -0.98
C ARG A 113 13.38 -0.61 -0.10
N SER A 114 14.09 -0.41 1.02
CA SER A 114 14.60 -1.51 1.88
C SER A 114 13.54 -2.44 2.45
N LYS A 115 12.26 -2.05 2.44
CA LYS A 115 11.14 -2.86 2.93
C LYS A 115 10.47 -3.69 1.85
N SER A 116 10.74 -3.40 0.57
CA SER A 116 10.06 -4.02 -0.56
C SER A 116 10.36 -5.52 -0.61
N ALA A 117 11.61 -5.95 -0.44
CA ALA A 117 11.96 -7.37 -0.42
C ALA A 117 11.09 -8.19 0.54
N PHE A 118 10.93 -7.75 1.79
CA PHE A 118 10.10 -8.44 2.78
C PHE A 118 8.62 -8.55 2.39
N GLN A 119 8.05 -7.51 1.78
CA GLN A 119 6.66 -7.55 1.29
C GLN A 119 6.49 -8.60 0.18
N HIS A 120 7.42 -8.67 -0.76
CA HIS A 120 7.38 -9.68 -1.83
C HIS A 120 7.62 -11.09 -1.31
N VAL A 121 8.57 -11.29 -0.38
CA VAL A 121 8.82 -12.61 0.22
C VAL A 121 7.61 -13.11 1.02
N LEU A 122 6.88 -12.22 1.69
CA LEU A 122 5.62 -12.58 2.37
C LEU A 122 4.59 -13.12 1.37
N LEU A 123 4.43 -12.47 0.20
CA LEU A 123 3.54 -12.94 -0.87
C LEU A 123 4.00 -14.28 -1.45
N VAL A 124 5.30 -14.47 -1.68
CA VAL A 124 5.87 -15.75 -2.10
C VAL A 124 5.60 -16.85 -1.07
N THR A 125 5.67 -16.53 0.22
CA THR A 125 5.34 -17.47 1.30
C THR A 125 3.86 -17.85 1.25
N ALA A 126 2.95 -16.90 1.07
CA ALA A 126 1.54 -17.18 0.94
C ALA A 126 1.25 -18.11 -0.25
N LYS A 127 1.88 -17.83 -1.40
CA LYS A 127 1.80 -18.68 -2.60
C LYS A 127 2.25 -20.10 -2.30
N ASN A 128 3.47 -20.27 -1.80
CA ASN A 128 4.06 -21.59 -1.55
C ASN A 128 3.26 -22.38 -0.51
N TRP A 129 2.74 -21.69 0.51
CA TRP A 129 1.89 -22.30 1.52
C TRP A 129 0.58 -22.82 0.92
N LEU A 130 -0.11 -22.03 0.09
CA LEU A 130 -1.35 -22.47 -0.57
C LEU A 130 -1.11 -23.66 -1.50
N GLN A 131 -0.05 -23.62 -2.30
CA GLN A 131 0.32 -24.70 -3.22
C GLN A 131 0.62 -26.00 -2.46
N THR A 132 1.37 -25.92 -1.36
CA THR A 132 1.68 -27.07 -0.50
C THR A 132 0.41 -27.65 0.17
N ASN A 133 -0.63 -26.83 0.33
CA ASN A 133 -1.92 -27.23 0.88
C ASN A 133 -2.97 -27.58 -0.20
N GLY A 134 -2.53 -27.90 -1.44
CA GLY A 134 -3.36 -28.51 -2.47
C GLY A 134 -4.10 -27.54 -3.40
N LEU A 135 -3.70 -26.26 -3.43
CA LEU A 135 -4.17 -25.29 -4.43
C LEU A 135 -3.20 -25.23 -5.62
N ASP A 136 -3.45 -26.07 -6.62
CA ASP A 136 -2.61 -26.13 -7.83
C ASP A 136 -2.84 -24.95 -8.77
N GLU A 137 -4.08 -24.46 -8.88
CA GLU A 137 -4.45 -23.31 -9.72
C GLU A 137 -4.53 -22.03 -8.88
N LEU A 138 -3.42 -21.29 -8.83
CA LEU A 138 -3.32 -20.03 -8.11
C LEU A 138 -2.75 -18.93 -9.03
N SER A 139 -3.54 -17.88 -9.26
CA SER A 139 -3.08 -16.72 -10.02
C SER A 139 -2.38 -15.71 -9.10
N CYS A 140 -1.19 -15.27 -9.46
CA CYS A 140 -0.37 -14.41 -8.61
C CYS A 140 0.02 -13.14 -9.37
N TYR A 141 -0.40 -11.98 -8.86
CA TYR A 141 -0.22 -10.69 -9.53
C TYR A 141 0.50 -9.68 -8.64
N MET A 142 1.26 -8.79 -9.28
CA MET A 142 1.87 -7.63 -8.63
C MET A 142 1.62 -6.38 -9.46
N GLN A 143 1.29 -5.27 -8.81
CA GLN A 143 1.20 -3.97 -9.44
C GLN A 143 1.87 -2.91 -8.55
N ASP A 144 2.84 -2.23 -9.12
CA ASP A 144 3.45 -1.02 -8.58
C ASP A 144 3.98 -0.19 -9.75
N PRO A 145 3.59 1.09 -9.89
CA PRO A 145 4.13 1.96 -10.93
C PRO A 145 5.66 2.11 -10.89
N GLU A 146 6.32 1.84 -9.76
CA GLU A 146 7.78 1.89 -9.63
C GLU A 146 8.49 0.67 -10.25
N TYR A 147 7.77 -0.41 -10.58
CA TYR A 147 8.39 -1.64 -11.06
C TYR A 147 9.13 -1.45 -12.39
N THR A 148 10.36 -1.95 -12.43
CA THR A 148 11.25 -1.95 -13.59
C THR A 148 11.22 -3.28 -14.34
N ASP A 149 11.87 -3.34 -15.50
CA ASP A 149 12.07 -4.61 -16.22
C ASP A 149 12.86 -5.64 -15.41
N VAL A 150 13.73 -5.20 -14.50
CA VAL A 150 14.47 -6.08 -13.58
C VAL A 150 13.49 -6.74 -12.60
N ASP A 151 12.62 -5.95 -11.99
CA ASP A 151 11.59 -6.44 -11.08
C ASP A 151 10.68 -7.46 -11.77
N ARG A 152 10.21 -7.13 -12.99
CA ARG A 152 9.35 -8.01 -13.80
C ARG A 152 10.00 -9.37 -14.06
N ARG A 153 11.31 -9.41 -14.33
CA ARG A 153 12.05 -10.67 -14.54
C ARG A 153 12.13 -11.48 -13.25
N ILE A 154 12.46 -10.86 -12.13
CA ILE A 154 12.57 -11.53 -10.83
C ILE A 154 11.21 -12.09 -10.39
N PHE A 155 10.15 -11.29 -10.50
CA PHE A 155 8.80 -11.73 -10.13
C PHE A 155 8.27 -12.86 -10.98
N ARG A 156 8.55 -12.86 -12.28
CA ARG A 156 8.22 -13.99 -13.16
C ARG A 156 8.90 -15.28 -12.69
N ASP A 157 10.15 -15.21 -12.24
CA ASP A 157 10.91 -16.39 -11.79
C ASP A 157 10.34 -16.98 -10.49
N VAL A 158 9.78 -16.15 -9.60
CA VAL A 158 9.01 -16.61 -8.44
C VAL A 158 7.52 -16.85 -8.75
N GLY A 159 7.16 -16.78 -10.03
CA GLY A 159 5.83 -17.07 -10.59
C GLY A 159 4.74 -16.10 -10.15
N PHE A 160 5.06 -14.80 -10.18
CA PHE A 160 4.12 -13.70 -10.15
C PHE A 160 4.14 -12.97 -11.49
N GLN A 161 2.97 -12.56 -11.96
CA GLN A 161 2.83 -11.70 -13.13
C GLN A 161 2.75 -10.25 -12.69
N VAL A 162 3.66 -9.41 -13.17
CA VAL A 162 3.51 -7.95 -13.05
C VAL A 162 2.50 -7.48 -14.07
N VAL A 163 1.52 -6.70 -13.63
CA VAL A 163 0.51 -6.06 -14.47
C VAL A 163 0.64 -4.55 -14.39
N ASP A 164 0.16 -3.86 -15.41
CA ASP A 164 0.25 -2.40 -15.49
C ASP A 164 -0.89 -1.74 -14.70
N ASP A 165 -0.67 -0.53 -14.18
CA ASP A 165 -1.72 0.23 -13.48
C ASP A 165 -2.82 0.67 -14.46
N PRO A 166 -4.12 0.43 -14.19
CA PRO A 166 -4.75 -0.09 -12.96
C PRO A 166 -5.21 -1.56 -12.99
N GLU A 167 -4.63 -2.41 -13.84
CA GLU A 167 -5.09 -3.78 -14.06
C GLU A 167 -5.04 -4.67 -12.81
N GLY A 168 -4.12 -4.42 -11.89
CA GLY A 168 -3.96 -5.14 -10.62
C GLY A 168 -5.22 -5.04 -9.75
N PHE A 169 -5.89 -3.89 -9.72
CA PHE A 169 -7.18 -3.75 -9.04
C PHE A 169 -8.25 -4.66 -9.65
N LEU A 170 -8.23 -4.87 -10.98
CA LEU A 170 -9.15 -5.77 -11.68
C LEU A 170 -8.89 -7.25 -11.39
N LYS A 171 -7.73 -7.59 -10.81
CA LYS A 171 -7.41 -8.96 -10.37
C LYS A 171 -7.90 -9.27 -8.96
N VAL A 172 -8.41 -8.26 -8.23
CA VAL A 172 -8.90 -8.44 -6.87
C VAL A 172 -10.37 -8.86 -6.90
N ASP A 173 -10.70 -9.95 -6.19
CA ASP A 173 -12.04 -10.43 -5.96
C ASP A 173 -12.25 -10.86 -4.50
N GLY A 174 -13.39 -11.50 -4.21
CA GLY A 174 -13.72 -11.98 -2.87
C GLY A 174 -12.91 -13.20 -2.41
N GLN A 175 -12.11 -13.82 -3.29
CA GLN A 175 -11.27 -15.00 -3.07
C GLN A 175 -9.77 -14.62 -3.09
N SER A 176 -9.44 -13.34 -3.14
CA SER A 176 -8.08 -12.84 -3.11
C SER A 176 -7.44 -12.88 -1.71
N ILE A 177 -6.13 -13.07 -1.70
CA ILE A 177 -5.23 -12.48 -0.69
C ILE A 177 -4.68 -11.18 -1.27
N VAL A 178 -4.86 -10.06 -0.57
CA VAL A 178 -4.34 -8.75 -0.98
C VAL A 178 -3.32 -8.24 0.02
N LEU A 179 -2.15 -7.81 -0.45
CA LEU A 179 -1.18 -7.07 0.35
C LEU A 179 -1.00 -5.66 -0.21
N SER A 180 -1.06 -4.65 0.65
CA SER A 180 -0.67 -3.29 0.33
C SER A 180 -0.24 -2.54 1.58
N ILE A 181 1.01 -2.09 1.64
CA ILE A 181 1.59 -1.47 2.83
C ILE A 181 2.21 -0.13 2.43
N ALA A 182 1.77 0.96 3.08
CA ALA A 182 2.25 2.32 2.81
C ALA A 182 2.01 2.81 1.35
N ALA A 183 0.88 2.42 0.75
CA ALA A 183 0.48 2.93 -0.55
C ALA A 183 0.35 4.47 -0.55
N ASN A 184 0.76 5.09 -1.66
CA ASN A 184 0.59 6.52 -1.93
C ASN A 184 -0.75 6.85 -2.60
N VAL A 185 -1.60 5.85 -2.78
CA VAL A 185 -2.96 5.93 -3.35
C VAL A 185 -3.97 5.31 -2.37
N PRO A 186 -5.27 5.63 -2.44
CA PRO A 186 -6.28 5.15 -1.50
C PRO A 186 -6.67 3.67 -1.75
N THR A 187 -5.69 2.77 -1.75
CA THR A 187 -5.86 1.33 -2.00
C THR A 187 -6.92 0.71 -1.10
N LYS A 188 -6.93 1.02 0.20
CA LYS A 188 -7.94 0.47 1.12
C LYS A 188 -9.37 0.83 0.71
N LEU A 189 -9.58 2.08 0.32
CA LEU A 189 -10.89 2.58 -0.10
C LEU A 189 -11.33 1.93 -1.43
N ILE A 190 -10.44 1.90 -2.42
CA ILE A 190 -10.71 1.24 -3.71
C ILE A 190 -11.09 -0.22 -3.48
N ILE A 191 -10.30 -0.96 -2.70
CA ILE A 191 -10.55 -2.36 -2.39
C ILE A 191 -11.88 -2.53 -1.66
N ALA A 192 -12.23 -1.65 -0.73
CA ALA A 192 -13.52 -1.69 -0.04
C ALA A 192 -14.72 -1.43 -0.96
N ASP A 193 -14.53 -0.75 -2.08
CA ASP A 193 -15.57 -0.47 -3.07
C ASP A 193 -15.72 -1.58 -4.11
N ILE A 194 -14.61 -2.13 -4.59
CA ILE A 194 -14.63 -3.08 -5.71
C ILE A 194 -14.73 -4.54 -5.24
N ALA A 195 -14.26 -4.83 -4.03
CA ALA A 195 -14.11 -6.19 -3.54
C ALA A 195 -14.23 -6.28 -2.02
N ARG A 196 -14.08 -7.51 -1.52
CA ARG A 196 -13.88 -7.82 -0.10
C ARG A 196 -12.98 -9.04 -0.02
N PRO A 197 -11.65 -8.91 -0.11
CA PRO A 197 -10.77 -10.08 -0.20
C PRO A 197 -10.92 -11.01 1.00
N ALA A 198 -10.65 -12.31 0.82
CA ALA A 198 -10.68 -13.26 1.93
C ALA A 198 -9.62 -12.92 2.99
N ILE A 199 -8.47 -12.39 2.56
CA ILE A 199 -7.41 -11.90 3.42
C ILE A 199 -6.92 -10.55 2.90
N VAL A 200 -6.81 -9.55 3.78
CA VAL A 200 -6.10 -8.29 3.48
C VAL A 200 -4.96 -8.08 4.47
N ILE A 201 -3.83 -7.60 3.96
CA ILE A 201 -2.60 -7.35 4.71
C ILE A 201 -2.17 -5.91 4.44
N TRP A 202 -2.37 -5.05 5.43
CA TRP A 202 -2.09 -3.61 5.34
C TRP A 202 -1.88 -3.00 6.72
N PHE A 203 -1.58 -1.70 6.81
CA PHE A 203 -1.50 -1.02 8.11
C PHE A 203 -2.78 -1.15 8.92
N VAL A 204 -2.61 -1.17 10.25
CA VAL A 204 -3.73 -1.21 11.17
C VAL A 204 -4.73 -0.10 10.85
N VAL A 205 -5.99 -0.51 10.64
CA VAL A 205 -7.12 0.40 10.50
C VAL A 205 -7.54 0.85 11.89
N GLU A 206 -7.37 2.15 12.15
CA GLU A 206 -7.69 2.83 13.41
C GLU A 206 -8.94 3.71 13.29
N GLU A 207 -9.48 4.14 14.44
CA GLU A 207 -10.65 5.03 14.50
C GLU A 207 -10.38 6.45 13.96
N MET A 208 -9.12 6.89 13.96
CA MET A 208 -8.71 8.16 13.38
C MET A 208 -7.92 7.93 12.10
N ASP A 209 -8.11 8.83 11.13
CA ASP A 209 -7.27 8.83 9.95
C ASP A 209 -5.84 9.20 10.31
N THR A 210 -4.91 8.44 9.74
CA THR A 210 -3.50 8.77 9.79
C THR A 210 -3.21 9.83 8.72
N LEU A 211 -2.12 10.59 8.86
CA LEU A 211 -1.64 11.52 7.81
C LEU A 211 -1.07 10.78 6.58
N MET A 212 -1.47 9.53 6.35
CA MET A 212 -1.04 8.71 5.22
C MET A 212 -1.97 8.93 4.03
N LEU A 213 -1.45 8.72 2.82
CA LEU A 213 -2.17 8.90 1.57
C LEU A 213 -3.22 7.80 1.30
N ASP A 214 -3.13 6.70 2.02
CA ASP A 214 -4.13 5.63 2.04
C ASP A 214 -4.92 5.68 3.36
N PRO A 215 -6.05 6.41 3.42
CA PRO A 215 -6.76 6.73 4.66
C PRO A 215 -7.59 5.56 5.21
N ASN A 216 -7.89 5.61 6.50
CA ASN A 216 -8.82 4.72 7.19
C ASN A 216 -10.24 5.29 7.11
N SER A 217 -10.78 5.53 5.91
CA SER A 217 -12.13 6.10 5.75
C SER A 217 -13.21 5.31 6.51
N ASP A 218 -14.35 5.95 6.79
CA ASP A 218 -15.50 5.28 7.45
C ASP A 218 -15.92 4.00 6.74
N ARG A 219 -15.81 3.99 5.41
CA ARG A 219 -16.10 2.81 4.59
C ARG A 219 -15.12 1.66 4.82
N VAL A 220 -13.83 1.97 4.91
CA VAL A 220 -12.79 1.00 5.25
C VAL A 220 -13.01 0.46 6.65
N ARG A 221 -13.29 1.34 7.62
CA ARG A 221 -13.61 0.95 9.00
C ARG A 221 -14.83 0.03 9.05
N GLU A 222 -15.89 0.35 8.32
CA GLU A 222 -17.09 -0.47 8.23
C GLU A 222 -16.79 -1.85 7.62
N MET A 223 -16.02 -1.90 6.53
CA MET A 223 -15.59 -3.18 5.96
C MET A 223 -14.81 -4.02 6.98
N MET A 224 -13.89 -3.42 7.73
CA MET A 224 -13.06 -4.11 8.72
C MET A 224 -13.85 -4.71 9.89
N LYS A 225 -15.08 -4.26 10.16
CA LYS A 225 -15.96 -4.92 11.15
C LYS A 225 -16.26 -6.38 10.78
N GLY A 226 -16.18 -6.75 9.50
CA GLY A 226 -16.35 -8.12 9.00
C GLY A 226 -15.10 -9.00 9.08
N TYR A 227 -13.97 -8.47 9.58
CA TYR A 227 -12.68 -9.18 9.60
C TYR A 227 -12.22 -9.48 11.02
N ASP A 228 -11.50 -10.58 11.17
CA ASP A 228 -10.69 -10.88 12.35
C ASP A 228 -9.29 -10.31 12.14
N LYS A 229 -8.95 -9.27 12.91
CA LYS A 229 -7.59 -8.74 12.99
C LYS A 229 -6.69 -9.76 13.68
N ARG A 230 -5.57 -10.09 13.04
CA ARG A 230 -4.48 -10.90 13.59
C ARG A 230 -3.24 -10.02 13.66
N GLU A 231 -2.64 -9.97 14.84
CA GLU A 231 -1.40 -9.24 15.02
C GLU A 231 -0.32 -9.85 14.12
N PHE A 232 0.29 -8.99 13.33
CA PHE A 232 1.47 -9.30 12.58
C PHE A 232 2.60 -8.53 13.23
N LYS A 233 3.20 -9.13 14.27
CA LYS A 233 4.36 -8.58 14.98
C LYS A 233 5.61 -9.19 14.35
N PRO A 234 6.19 -8.55 13.32
CA PRO A 234 7.47 -8.99 12.77
C PRO A 234 8.57 -8.89 13.83
N ASP A 235 9.60 -9.69 13.67
CA ASP A 235 10.77 -9.68 14.55
C ASP A 235 11.63 -8.41 14.35
N GLY A 236 11.26 -7.51 13.42
CA GLY A 236 11.89 -6.22 13.16
C GLY A 236 10.94 -5.14 12.63
N THR A 237 11.45 -4.07 12.01
CA THR A 237 10.65 -2.90 11.58
C THR A 237 10.15 -2.98 10.14
N GLN A 238 10.29 -4.13 9.47
CA GLN A 238 10.10 -4.29 8.03
C GLN A 238 8.65 -4.02 7.61
N PHE A 239 7.69 -4.44 8.42
CA PHE A 239 6.26 -4.29 8.12
C PHE A 239 5.58 -3.19 8.94
N ARG A 240 6.33 -2.45 9.78
CA ARG A 240 5.81 -1.41 10.69
C ARG A 240 4.57 -1.94 11.45
N ASP A 241 3.47 -1.17 11.45
CA ASP A 241 2.21 -1.51 12.10
C ASP A 241 1.24 -2.23 11.15
N ALA A 242 1.74 -3.11 10.29
CA ALA A 242 0.87 -3.95 9.46
C ALA A 242 0.13 -4.99 10.30
N ALA A 243 -1.05 -5.39 9.84
CA ALA A 243 -1.83 -6.47 10.41
C ALA A 243 -2.41 -7.36 9.30
N ILE A 244 -2.72 -8.60 9.66
CA ILE A 244 -3.38 -9.54 8.77
C ILE A 244 -4.84 -9.60 9.18
N TYR A 245 -5.73 -9.34 8.24
CA TYR A 245 -7.17 -9.37 8.46
C TYR A 245 -7.74 -10.55 7.66
N ILE A 246 -8.41 -11.47 8.34
CA ILE A 246 -9.09 -12.61 7.72
C ILE A 246 -10.59 -12.35 7.78
N ARG A 247 -11.29 -12.42 6.64
CA ARG A 247 -12.75 -12.24 6.60
C ARG A 247 -13.42 -13.30 7.48
N ARG A 248 -14.44 -12.92 8.26
CA ARG A 248 -15.12 -13.88 9.15
C ARG A 248 -16.01 -14.85 8.38
N THR A 249 -16.63 -14.38 7.31
CA THR A 249 -17.55 -15.15 6.47
C THR A 249 -16.83 -15.71 5.25
N LYS A 250 -17.05 -17.00 4.99
CA LYS A 250 -16.43 -17.72 3.87
C LYS A 250 -16.94 -17.21 2.53
N ASP A 251 -18.25 -16.95 2.46
CA ASP A 251 -18.98 -16.49 1.29
C ASP A 251 -19.73 -15.20 1.62
N GLU A 252 -19.09 -14.05 1.43
CA GLU A 252 -19.79 -12.76 1.49
C GLU A 252 -19.90 -12.19 0.07
N PRO A 253 -21.10 -11.74 -0.37
CA PRO A 253 -21.17 -10.97 -1.59
C PRO A 253 -20.31 -9.69 -1.46
N PRO A 254 -19.86 -9.11 -2.60
CA PRO A 254 -19.11 -7.85 -2.59
C PRO A 254 -19.77 -6.79 -1.71
N PHE A 255 -18.99 -5.93 -1.05
CA PHE A 255 -19.55 -4.92 -0.16
C PHE A 255 -20.48 -4.01 -0.95
N GLN A 256 -21.78 -4.13 -0.70
CA GLN A 256 -22.72 -3.09 -1.09
C GLN A 256 -22.66 -2.00 -0.02
N GLY A 257 -21.53 -1.28 0.06
CA GLY A 257 -21.45 -0.12 0.94
C GLY A 257 -22.58 0.83 0.57
N LYS A 258 -23.39 1.27 1.55
CA LYS A 258 -24.38 2.31 1.30
C LYS A 258 -23.62 3.57 0.87
N ALA A 259 -23.90 4.02 -0.34
CA ALA A 259 -23.44 5.31 -0.85
C ALA A 259 -23.97 6.45 0.02
#